data_AF-A0A9W5PML6-F1
#
_entry.id   AF-A0A9W5PML6-F1
#
_cell.length_a   1.000
_cell.length_b   1.000
_cell.length_c   1.000
_cell.angle_alpha   90.00
_cell.angle_beta   90.00
_cell.angle_gamma   90.00
#
_symmetry.space_group_name_H-M   'P 1'
#
loop_
_entity.id
_entity.type
_entity.pdbx_description
1 polymer ?
#
loop_
_entity_poly.entity_id
_entity_poly.type
_entity_poly.pdbx_seq_one_letter_code
_entity_poly.pdbx_strand_id
1 'polypeptide(L)'
;MFQVTEARREKMKAVIGFIGCSGSGKTGSALLTAFGMMQEAYPDLSAEELWKTIGVIDTEHERSKLHVGLVYGETKIGNFLHINFTPPYTTERYNEAVQVMKNAGAEVLIIDSLSHNWQGEGGIIETHGEMSGNSFQNWGKLSSETTKLIKTLTQNNVHILATLRTKTEYVVEPDAKGKMAPR
;
A
#
# COMPACT_ATOMS: atom_id res chain seq x y z
N MET A 1 -6.49 -16.09 29.45
CA MET A 1 -7.53 -17.13 29.56
C MET A 1 -8.44 -16.98 28.36
N PHE A 2 -8.66 -18.04 27.58
CA PHE A 2 -9.52 -17.97 26.39
C PHE A 2 -10.97 -18.21 26.80
N GLN A 3 -11.92 -17.45 26.22
CA GLN A 3 -13.35 -17.61 26.43
C GLN A 3 -14.02 -17.95 25.11
N VAL A 4 -14.83 -19.01 25.09
CA VAL A 4 -15.63 -19.37 23.92
C VAL A 4 -16.88 -18.49 23.89
N THR A 5 -17.11 -17.81 22.77
CA THR A 5 -18.29 -16.98 22.53
C THR A 5 -18.97 -17.39 21.22
N GLU A 6 -20.26 -17.07 21.09
CA GLU A 6 -21.00 -17.25 19.84
C GLU A 6 -20.55 -16.19 18.82
N ALA A 7 -20.19 -16.62 17.61
CA ALA A 7 -19.78 -15.71 16.56
C ALA A 7 -20.97 -14.90 16.04
N ARG A 8 -20.82 -13.57 16.01
CA ARG A 8 -21.83 -12.64 15.49
C ARG A 8 -21.22 -11.79 14.37
N ARG A 9 -22.07 -11.32 13.45
CA ARG A 9 -21.63 -10.43 12.39
C ARG A 9 -21.22 -9.09 13.01
N GLU A 10 -19.97 -8.71 12.85
CA GLU A 10 -19.40 -7.45 13.33
C GLU A 10 -18.72 -6.70 12.18
N LYS A 11 -18.74 -5.36 12.25
CA LYS A 11 -17.99 -4.54 11.30
C LYS A 11 -16.52 -4.54 11.71
N MET A 12 -15.65 -4.99 10.83
CA MET A 12 -14.20 -5.02 11.03
C MET A 12 -13.50 -4.13 10.03
N LYS A 13 -12.36 -3.56 10.41
CA LYS A 13 -11.48 -2.86 9.49
C LYS A 13 -10.70 -3.87 8.65
N ALA A 14 -10.59 -3.59 7.36
CA ALA A 14 -10.06 -4.53 6.38
C ALA A 14 -8.61 -4.18 6.04
N VAL A 15 -7.80 -5.21 5.83
CA VAL A 15 -6.44 -5.09 5.29
C VAL A 15 -6.39 -5.87 3.98
N ILE A 16 -6.23 -5.18 2.85
CA ILE A 16 -6.38 -5.76 1.51
C ILE A 16 -5.11 -5.51 0.69
N GLY A 17 -4.58 -6.56 0.07
CA GLY A 17 -3.42 -6.47 -0.83
C GLY A 17 -3.81 -6.57 -2.31
N PHE A 18 -3.35 -5.63 -3.12
CA PHE A 18 -3.45 -5.65 -4.58
C PHE A 18 -2.07 -5.98 -5.16
N ILE A 19 -1.93 -7.18 -5.72
CA ILE A 19 -0.64 -7.72 -6.15
C ILE A 19 -0.62 -7.88 -7.67
N GLY A 20 0.45 -7.44 -8.33
CA GLY A 20 0.62 -7.61 -9.77
C GLY A 20 1.74 -6.77 -10.37
N CYS A 21 2.02 -7.01 -11.65
CA CYS A 21 3.04 -6.30 -12.42
C CYS A 21 2.71 -4.80 -12.58
N SER A 22 3.71 -3.99 -12.97
CA SER A 22 3.43 -2.59 -13.35
C SER A 22 2.37 -2.52 -14.44
N GLY A 23 1.48 -1.53 -14.37
CA GLY A 23 0.39 -1.37 -15.34
C GLY A 23 -0.80 -2.34 -15.18
N SER A 24 -0.78 -3.29 -14.24
CA SER A 24 -1.87 -4.26 -14.05
C SER A 24 -3.16 -3.70 -13.42
N GLY A 25 -3.25 -2.39 -13.22
CA GLY A 25 -4.45 -1.72 -12.68
C GLY A 25 -4.55 -1.62 -11.15
N LYS A 26 -3.53 -2.03 -10.37
CA LYS A 26 -3.56 -2.06 -8.89
C LYS A 26 -4.10 -0.78 -8.23
N THR A 27 -3.52 0.37 -8.57
CA THR A 27 -3.88 1.67 -7.98
C THR A 27 -5.32 2.05 -8.28
N GLY A 28 -5.74 1.89 -9.54
CA GLY A 28 -7.13 2.12 -9.94
C GLY A 28 -8.11 1.19 -9.23
N SER A 29 -7.81 -0.12 -9.16
CA SER A 29 -8.63 -1.09 -8.44
C SER A 29 -8.73 -0.79 -6.94
N ALA A 30 -7.63 -0.36 -6.32
CA ALA A 30 -7.61 0.05 -4.91
C ALA A 30 -8.50 1.29 -4.67
N LEU A 31 -8.40 2.30 -5.53
CA LEU A 31 -9.25 3.51 -5.47
C LEU A 31 -10.74 3.18 -5.62
N LEU A 32 -11.10 2.35 -6.59
CA LEU A 32 -12.50 1.95 -6.82
C LEU A 32 -13.04 1.10 -5.67
N THR A 33 -12.22 0.22 -5.11
CA THR A 33 -12.58 -0.59 -3.94
C THR A 33 -12.79 0.29 -2.72
N ALA A 34 -11.87 1.24 -2.46
CA ALA A 34 -12.01 2.21 -1.38
C ALA A 34 -13.30 3.03 -1.51
N PHE A 35 -13.59 3.52 -2.72
CA PHE A 35 -14.81 4.28 -2.98
C PHE A 35 -16.07 3.46 -2.72
N GLY A 36 -16.15 2.22 -3.22
CA GLY A 36 -17.29 1.34 -2.97
C GLY A 36 -17.49 1.03 -1.47
N MET A 37 -16.40 0.85 -0.72
CA MET A 37 -16.46 0.68 0.74
C MET A 37 -17.03 1.93 1.44
N MET A 38 -16.66 3.13 0.99
CA MET A 38 -17.15 4.38 1.56
C MET A 38 -18.59 4.66 1.18
N GLN A 39 -19.02 4.32 -0.04
CA GLN A 39 -20.43 4.42 -0.45
C GLN A 39 -21.35 3.59 0.46
N GLU A 40 -20.98 2.35 0.77
CA GLU A 40 -21.75 1.49 1.67
C GLU A 40 -21.71 1.98 3.12
N ALA A 41 -20.56 2.51 3.58
CA ALA A 41 -20.40 2.99 4.95
C ALA A 41 -21.12 4.32 5.21
N TYR A 42 -21.19 5.19 4.21
CA TYR A 42 -21.71 6.56 4.30
C TYR A 42 -22.64 6.88 3.12
N PRO A 43 -23.82 6.25 3.03
CA PRO A 43 -24.72 6.37 1.87
C PRO A 43 -25.28 7.79 1.65
N ASP A 44 -25.25 8.62 2.69
CA ASP A 44 -25.77 9.99 2.66
C ASP A 44 -24.74 11.02 2.17
N LEU A 45 -23.46 10.65 2.04
CA LEU A 45 -22.42 11.55 1.55
C LEU A 45 -22.41 11.63 0.02
N SER A 46 -22.16 12.82 -0.52
CA SER A 46 -21.94 12.98 -1.95
C SER A 46 -20.66 12.28 -2.40
N ALA A 47 -20.56 11.97 -3.70
CA ALA A 47 -19.35 11.37 -4.26
C ALA A 47 -18.09 12.21 -3.97
N GLU A 48 -18.19 13.53 -3.99
CA GLU A 48 -17.05 14.42 -3.68
C GLU A 48 -16.60 14.28 -2.21
N GLU A 49 -17.55 14.21 -1.28
CA GLU A 49 -17.26 14.01 0.14
C GLU A 49 -16.68 12.63 0.41
N LEU A 50 -17.19 11.58 -0.25
CA LEU A 50 -16.66 10.23 -0.17
C LEU A 50 -15.20 10.15 -0.65
N TRP A 51 -14.84 10.84 -1.73
CA TRP A 51 -13.44 10.86 -2.17
C TRP A 51 -12.51 11.54 -1.15
N LYS A 52 -13.00 12.50 -0.37
CA LYS A 52 -12.25 13.17 0.71
C LYS A 52 -12.01 12.28 1.94
N THR A 53 -12.70 11.14 2.07
CA THR A 53 -12.42 10.15 3.14
C THR A 53 -11.37 9.11 2.74
N ILE A 54 -10.88 9.15 1.50
CA ILE A 54 -9.88 8.22 0.97
C ILE A 54 -8.52 8.94 0.93
N GLY A 55 -7.48 8.31 1.51
CA GLY A 55 -6.11 8.81 1.49
C GLY A 55 -5.17 7.88 0.74
N VAL A 56 -4.29 8.44 -0.09
CA VAL A 56 -3.24 7.70 -0.80
C VAL A 56 -1.85 8.14 -0.31
N ILE A 57 -1.09 7.19 0.25
CA ILE A 57 0.32 7.34 0.57
C ILE A 57 1.10 6.84 -0.65
N ASP A 58 1.58 7.78 -1.46
CA ASP A 58 2.13 7.53 -2.78
C ASP A 58 3.66 7.54 -2.76
N THR A 59 4.24 6.36 -2.90
CA THR A 59 5.68 6.14 -3.05
C THR A 59 6.12 6.05 -4.50
N GLU A 60 5.20 6.24 -5.43
CA GLU A 60 5.30 5.97 -6.86
C GLU A 60 5.48 7.25 -7.68
N HIS A 61 6.13 8.28 -7.13
CA HIS A 61 6.35 9.58 -7.75
C HIS A 61 5.06 10.31 -8.13
N GLU A 62 4.10 10.35 -7.20
CA GLU A 62 2.84 11.08 -7.37
C GLU A 62 1.93 10.54 -8.50
N ARG A 63 2.24 9.34 -9.02
CA ARG A 63 1.50 8.72 -10.13
C ARG A 63 0.06 8.40 -9.78
N SER A 64 -0.29 8.27 -8.51
CA SER A 64 -1.69 8.08 -8.12
C SER A 64 -2.57 9.25 -8.55
N LYS A 65 -2.02 10.48 -8.63
CA LYS A 65 -2.76 11.67 -9.07
C LYS A 65 -3.24 11.57 -10.52
N LEU A 66 -2.57 10.78 -11.36
CA LEU A 66 -2.97 10.54 -12.75
C LEU A 66 -4.33 9.81 -12.86
N HIS A 67 -4.79 9.18 -11.78
CA HIS A 67 -6.10 8.54 -11.75
C HIS A 67 -7.25 9.53 -11.57
N VAL A 68 -7.00 10.74 -11.06
CA VAL A 68 -8.05 11.75 -10.85
C VAL A 68 -8.71 12.11 -12.18
N GLY A 69 -10.03 12.02 -12.22
CA GLY A 69 -10.83 12.31 -13.39
C GLY A 69 -11.01 11.14 -14.37
N LEU A 70 -10.28 10.04 -14.21
CA LEU A 70 -10.52 8.82 -14.99
C LEU A 70 -11.89 8.22 -14.66
N VAL A 71 -12.52 7.61 -15.66
CA VAL A 71 -13.86 7.01 -15.56
C VAL A 71 -13.73 5.50 -15.76
N TYR A 72 -14.25 4.74 -14.80
CA TYR A 72 -14.32 3.27 -14.83
C TYR A 72 -15.77 2.84 -14.67
N GLY A 73 -16.39 2.40 -15.78
CA GLY A 73 -17.83 2.16 -15.82
C GLY A 73 -18.59 3.44 -15.50
N GLU A 74 -19.39 3.43 -14.45
CA GLU A 74 -20.20 4.57 -13.99
C GLU A 74 -19.46 5.44 -12.94
N THR A 75 -18.29 5.00 -12.47
CA THR A 75 -17.54 5.68 -11.41
C THR A 75 -16.44 6.57 -11.99
N LYS A 76 -16.53 7.87 -11.74
CA LYS A 76 -15.43 8.82 -11.97
C LYS A 76 -14.59 8.95 -10.71
N ILE A 77 -13.28 8.80 -10.83
CA ILE A 77 -12.35 9.02 -9.72
C ILE A 77 -12.28 10.52 -9.41
N GLY A 78 -12.62 10.89 -8.17
CA GLY A 78 -12.59 12.24 -7.67
C GLY A 78 -11.27 12.61 -6.98
N ASN A 79 -11.25 13.78 -6.36
CA ASN A 79 -10.10 14.27 -5.62
C ASN A 79 -10.03 13.60 -4.24
N PHE A 80 -8.92 12.93 -3.94
CA PHE A 80 -8.66 12.24 -2.68
C PHE A 80 -7.50 12.88 -1.90
N LEU A 81 -7.34 12.53 -0.63
CA LEU A 81 -6.22 12.99 0.20
C LEU A 81 -4.92 12.31 -0.28
N HIS A 82 -3.82 13.06 -0.36
CA HIS A 82 -2.57 12.54 -0.95
C HIS A 82 -1.35 12.94 -0.13
N ILE A 83 -0.43 11.99 0.06
CA ILE A 83 0.93 12.23 0.54
C ILE A 83 1.89 11.79 -0.55
N ASN A 84 2.79 12.68 -0.97
CA ASN A 84 3.98 12.32 -1.74
C ASN A 84 5.03 11.74 -0.78
N PHE A 85 5.17 10.42 -0.77
CA PHE A 85 6.07 9.68 0.10
C PHE A 85 7.37 9.38 -0.66
N THR A 86 8.34 10.26 -0.54
CA THR A 86 9.69 10.08 -1.10
C THR A 86 10.58 9.23 -0.19
N PRO A 87 11.76 8.74 -0.63
CA PRO A 87 12.75 8.11 0.25
C PRO A 87 13.15 8.99 1.46
N PRO A 88 13.64 8.39 2.56
CA PRO A 88 13.85 6.95 2.79
C PRO A 88 12.57 6.17 3.15
N TYR A 89 12.41 4.95 2.64
CA TYR A 89 11.19 4.13 2.80
C TYR A 89 11.15 3.32 4.11
N THR A 90 11.51 3.94 5.24
CA THR A 90 11.59 3.27 6.53
C THR A 90 10.21 2.95 7.12
N THR A 91 10.13 1.88 7.93
CA THR A 91 8.90 1.51 8.64
C THR A 91 8.36 2.67 9.49
N GLU A 92 9.26 3.42 10.15
CA GLU A 92 8.89 4.58 10.96
C GLU A 92 8.13 5.63 10.16
N ARG A 93 8.61 5.97 8.94
CA ARG A 93 7.94 6.94 8.09
C ARG A 93 6.61 6.44 7.56
N TYR A 94 6.48 5.14 7.26
CA TYR A 94 5.16 4.55 6.92
C TYR A 94 4.17 4.71 8.08
N ASN A 95 4.61 4.51 9.33
CA ASN A 95 3.77 4.70 10.51
C ASN A 95 3.34 6.16 10.68
N GLU A 96 4.27 7.09 10.48
CA GLU A 96 3.99 8.52 10.51
C GLU A 96 2.96 8.91 9.44
N ALA A 97 3.16 8.51 8.19
CA ALA A 97 2.25 8.81 7.08
C ALA A 97 0.83 8.26 7.33
N VAL A 98 0.73 7.05 7.88
CA VAL A 98 -0.56 6.47 8.31
C VAL A 98 -1.22 7.34 9.37
N GLN A 99 -0.47 7.81 10.37
CA GLN A 99 -1.03 8.63 11.44
C GLN A 99 -1.44 10.03 10.94
N VAL A 100 -0.65 10.65 10.06
CA VAL A 100 -0.99 11.94 9.44
C VAL A 100 -2.29 11.82 8.63
N MET A 101 -2.45 10.77 7.81
CA MET A 101 -3.67 10.57 7.04
C MET A 101 -4.90 10.33 7.92
N LYS A 102 -4.76 9.55 9.00
CA LYS A 102 -5.84 9.35 9.97
C LYS A 102 -6.26 10.67 10.61
N ASN A 103 -5.30 11.51 10.98
CA ASN A 103 -5.59 12.83 11.55
C ASN A 103 -6.24 13.78 10.54
N ALA A 104 -6.00 13.57 9.24
CA ALA A 104 -6.67 14.29 8.15
C ALA A 104 -8.10 13.79 7.87
N GLY A 105 -8.59 12.79 8.60
CA GLY A 105 -9.96 12.27 8.49
C GLY A 105 -10.13 11.13 7.47
N ALA A 106 -9.05 10.50 7.03
CA ALA A 106 -9.14 9.36 6.12
C ALA A 106 -9.70 8.11 6.82
N GLU A 107 -10.71 7.48 6.22
CA GLU A 107 -11.34 6.23 6.66
C GLU A 107 -10.78 5.01 5.92
N VAL A 108 -10.23 5.24 4.71
CA VAL A 108 -9.50 4.24 3.92
C VAL A 108 -8.14 4.82 3.54
N LEU A 109 -7.07 4.10 3.85
CA LEU A 109 -5.72 4.42 3.42
C LEU A 109 -5.26 3.44 2.35
N ILE A 110 -4.81 3.97 1.22
CA ILE A 110 -4.15 3.22 0.16
C ILE A 110 -2.65 3.48 0.27
N ILE A 111 -1.86 2.44 0.49
CA ILE A 111 -0.40 2.51 0.45
C ILE A 111 0.05 2.02 -0.93
N ASP A 112 0.51 2.94 -1.77
CA ASP A 112 0.94 2.64 -3.13
C ASP A 112 2.43 2.96 -3.25
N SER A 113 3.37 2.04 -3.01
CA SER A 113 3.25 0.63 -2.70
C SER A 113 4.02 0.28 -1.42
N LEU A 114 3.72 -0.88 -0.83
CA LEU A 114 4.50 -1.43 0.28
C LEU A 114 5.86 -2.00 -0.16
N SER A 115 6.04 -2.26 -1.45
CA SER A 115 7.27 -2.86 -1.97
C SER A 115 8.50 -1.98 -1.74
N HIS A 116 8.35 -0.65 -1.70
CA HIS A 116 9.47 0.25 -1.44
C HIS A 116 10.02 0.14 -0.01
N ASN A 117 9.20 -0.23 0.97
CA ASN A 117 9.73 -0.52 2.31
C ASN A 117 10.74 -1.67 2.30
N TRP A 118 10.50 -2.69 1.47
CA TRP A 118 11.39 -3.84 1.38
C TRP A 118 12.67 -3.50 0.60
N GLN A 119 12.53 -3.00 -0.63
CA GLN A 119 13.63 -2.91 -1.61
C GLN A 119 13.90 -1.50 -2.15
N GLY A 120 13.20 -0.48 -1.68
CA GLY A 120 13.44 0.91 -2.06
C GLY A 120 14.57 1.54 -1.25
N GLU A 121 14.93 2.77 -1.61
CA GLU A 121 15.95 3.57 -0.92
C GLU A 121 15.62 3.77 0.57
N GLY A 122 16.56 3.44 1.45
CA GLY A 122 16.39 3.41 2.91
C GLY A 122 15.45 2.29 3.40
N GLY A 123 15.09 1.34 2.53
CA GLY A 123 14.28 0.16 2.87
C GLY A 123 15.09 -0.94 3.56
N ILE A 124 14.43 -2.07 3.84
CA ILE A 124 15.00 -3.17 4.62
C ILE A 124 16.27 -3.76 3.96
N ILE A 125 16.27 -3.96 2.64
CA ILE A 125 17.41 -4.55 1.92
C ILE A 125 18.64 -3.63 1.94
N GLU A 126 18.46 -2.34 1.67
CA GLU A 126 19.59 -1.40 1.69
C GLU A 126 20.12 -1.22 3.11
N THR A 127 19.22 -1.06 4.10
CA THR A 127 19.59 -0.99 5.51
C THR A 127 20.40 -2.23 5.93
N HIS A 128 20.00 -3.43 5.50
CA HIS A 128 20.77 -4.65 5.76
C HIS A 128 22.19 -4.57 5.17
N GLY A 129 22.31 -4.10 3.92
CA GLY A 129 23.58 -3.97 3.21
C GLY A 129 24.56 -2.99 3.86
N GLU A 130 24.05 -1.98 4.58
CA GLU A 130 24.85 -0.99 5.31
C GLU A 130 25.26 -1.45 6.72
N MET A 131 24.61 -2.48 7.26
CA MET A 131 24.90 -2.97 8.61
C MET A 131 26.19 -3.79 8.65
N SER A 132 27.09 -3.41 9.56
CA SER A 132 28.28 -4.21 9.87
C SER A 132 27.97 -5.41 10.78
N GLY A 133 28.90 -6.36 10.86
CA GLY A 133 28.80 -7.51 11.75
C GLY A 133 28.08 -8.72 11.16
N ASN A 134 27.53 -9.56 12.03
CA ASN A 134 26.97 -10.84 11.63
C ASN A 134 25.59 -10.68 10.97
N SER A 135 25.46 -11.17 9.73
CA SER A 135 24.22 -11.07 8.93
C SER A 135 22.99 -11.67 9.63
N PHE A 136 23.12 -12.79 10.35
CA PHE A 136 22.01 -13.40 11.08
C PHE A 136 21.50 -12.49 12.22
N GLN A 137 22.41 -11.85 12.96
CA GLN A 137 22.04 -10.86 13.99
C GLN A 137 21.37 -9.62 13.37
N ASN A 138 21.84 -9.17 12.19
CA ASN A 138 21.27 -8.04 11.48
C ASN A 138 19.83 -8.32 11.02
N TRP A 139 19.56 -9.52 10.48
CA TRP A 139 18.21 -9.96 10.17
C TRP A 139 17.31 -10.03 11.40
N GLY A 140 17.84 -10.42 12.56
CA GLY A 140 17.11 -10.38 13.83
C GLY A 140 16.60 -8.97 14.17
N LYS A 141 17.41 -7.93 13.94
CA LYS A 141 17.01 -6.52 14.14
C LYS A 141 15.95 -6.09 13.13
N LEU A 142 16.15 -6.37 11.84
CA LEU A 142 15.23 -5.98 10.77
C LEU A 142 13.88 -6.72 10.79
N SER A 143 13.85 -7.93 11.35
CA SER A 143 12.61 -8.66 11.60
C SER A 143 11.67 -7.89 12.55
N SER A 144 12.24 -7.17 13.52
CA SER A 144 11.47 -6.28 14.40
C SER A 144 10.80 -5.15 13.62
N GLU A 145 11.52 -4.53 12.67
CA GLU A 145 10.97 -3.48 11.81
C GLU A 145 9.85 -3.99 10.91
N THR A 146 9.99 -5.20 10.35
CA THR A 146 8.92 -5.83 9.57
C THR A 146 7.68 -6.10 10.44
N THR A 147 7.88 -6.55 11.68
CA THR A 147 6.79 -6.78 12.64
C THR A 147 6.07 -5.49 13.00
N LYS A 148 6.81 -4.38 13.17
CA LYS A 148 6.22 -3.05 13.42
C LYS A 148 5.36 -2.60 12.26
N LEU A 149 5.82 -2.77 11.02
CA LEU A 149 5.02 -2.43 9.84
C LEU A 149 3.72 -3.24 9.79
N ILE A 150 3.78 -4.56 10.03
CA ILE A 150 2.59 -5.41 10.07
C ILE A 150 1.59 -4.91 11.12
N LYS A 151 2.06 -4.52 12.31
CA LYS A 151 1.19 -3.95 13.35
C LYS A 151 0.53 -2.65 12.88
N THR A 152 1.26 -1.76 12.22
CA THR A 152 0.67 -0.54 11.65
C THR A 152 -0.45 -0.85 10.66
N LEU A 153 -0.27 -1.88 9.82
CA LEU A 153 -1.25 -2.29 8.82
C LEU A 153 -2.46 -3.02 9.43
N THR A 154 -2.30 -3.74 10.54
CA THR A 154 -3.34 -4.63 11.09
C THR A 154 -4.00 -4.14 12.37
N GLN A 155 -3.34 -3.26 13.12
CA GLN A 155 -3.80 -2.72 14.41
C GLN A 155 -4.15 -1.24 14.25
N ASN A 156 -5.19 -0.95 13.49
CA ASN A 156 -5.67 0.41 13.25
C ASN A 156 -7.20 0.46 13.16
N ASN A 157 -7.74 1.67 13.14
CA ASN A 157 -9.16 1.97 13.11
C ASN A 157 -9.62 2.48 11.73
N VAL A 158 -8.86 2.22 10.67
CA VAL A 158 -9.15 2.61 9.28
C VAL A 158 -9.03 1.40 8.36
N HIS A 159 -9.57 1.43 7.15
CA HIS A 159 -9.29 0.35 6.20
C HIS A 159 -7.91 0.59 5.58
N ILE A 160 -7.11 -0.46 5.43
CA ILE A 160 -5.80 -0.39 4.78
C ILE A 160 -5.86 -1.20 3.49
N LEU A 161 -5.63 -0.54 2.37
CA LEU A 161 -5.39 -1.15 1.08
C LEU A 161 -3.93 -0.93 0.73
N ALA A 162 -3.24 -1.94 0.22
CA ALA A 162 -1.85 -1.82 -0.15
C ALA A 162 -1.61 -2.39 -1.55
N THR A 163 -0.83 -1.69 -2.37
CA THR A 163 -0.35 -2.25 -3.62
C THR A 163 1.02 -2.90 -3.37
N LEU A 164 1.24 -4.03 -4.06
CA LEU A 164 2.48 -4.79 -4.02
C LEU A 164 2.88 -5.11 -5.44
N ARG A 165 4.17 -4.91 -5.75
CA ARG A 165 4.75 -5.32 -7.01
C ARG A 165 5.15 -6.78 -6.95
N THR A 166 4.79 -7.53 -7.99
CA THR A 166 5.45 -8.81 -8.27
C THR A 166 6.83 -8.53 -8.84
N LYS A 167 7.83 -9.33 -8.47
CA LYS A 167 9.08 -9.37 -9.21
C LYS A 167 8.75 -9.88 -10.61
N THR A 168 9.00 -9.05 -11.63
CA THR A 168 9.05 -9.55 -13.01
C THR A 168 10.31 -10.39 -13.11
N GLU A 169 10.16 -11.71 -13.24
CA GLU A 169 11.25 -12.53 -13.74
C GLU A 169 11.57 -12.04 -15.15
N TYR A 170 12.77 -11.50 -15.35
CA TYR A 170 13.28 -11.30 -16.70
C TYR A 170 13.54 -12.71 -17.25
N VAL A 171 12.64 -13.20 -18.09
CA VAL A 171 12.93 -14.41 -18.86
C VAL A 171 13.96 -13.97 -19.90
N VAL A 172 15.18 -14.45 -19.73
CA VAL A 172 16.25 -14.19 -20.68
C VAL A 172 16.12 -15.23 -21.78
N GLU A 173 15.60 -14.82 -22.93
CA GLU A 173 15.53 -15.68 -24.12
C GLU A 173 16.69 -15.35 -25.07
N PRO A 174 17.25 -16.33 -25.79
CA PRO A 174 18.19 -16.06 -26.86
C PRO A 174 17.47 -15.28 -27.98
N ASP A 175 18.02 -14.13 -28.36
CA ASP A 175 17.60 -13.41 -29.55
C ASP A 175 17.90 -14.22 -30.84
N ALA A 176 17.48 -13.71 -32.00
CA ALA A 176 17.75 -14.38 -33.29
C ALA A 176 19.24 -14.59 -33.61
N LYS A 177 20.16 -14.02 -32.81
CA LYS A 177 21.61 -14.15 -32.90
C LYS A 177 22.21 -14.94 -31.73
N GLY A 178 21.39 -15.58 -30.89
CA GLY A 178 21.81 -16.37 -29.74
C GLY A 178 22.31 -15.54 -28.55
N LYS A 179 22.13 -14.21 -28.56
CA LYS A 179 22.45 -13.36 -27.41
C LYS A 179 21.29 -13.35 -26.44
N MET A 180 21.62 -13.57 -25.18
CA MET A 180 20.71 -13.48 -24.06
C MET A 180 20.19 -12.04 -23.93
N ALA A 181 18.89 -11.83 -24.18
CA ALA A 181 18.25 -10.53 -24.04
C ALA A 181 17.05 -10.63 -23.07
N PRO A 182 16.81 -9.61 -22.23
CA PRO A 182 15.63 -9.58 -21.37
C PRO A 182 14.36 -9.47 -22.22
N ARG A 183 13.37 -10.32 -21.90
CA ARG A 183 12.01 -10.24 -22.45
C ARG A 183 11.06 -9.60 -21.46
#